data_AF-A0A1F8LSL3-F1
#
_entry.id   AF-A0A1F8LSL3-F1
#
_cell.length_a   1.000
_cell.length_b   1.000
_cell.length_c   1.000
_cell.angle_alpha   90.00
_cell.angle_beta   90.00
_cell.angle_gamma   90.00
#
_symmetry.space_group_name_H-M   'P 1'
#
loop_
_entity.id
_entity.type
_entity.pdbx_description
1 polymer ?
#
loop_
_entity_poly.entity_id
_entity_poly.type
_entity_poly.pdbx_seq_one_letter_code
_entity_poly.pdbx_strand_id
1 'polypeptide(L)'
;MEKEIQYLGQAIANPKRPFIAILGGAKISDKIGVIRNLLVKADLILIGGGMANTFFKAQGYPIGDSLCENEALETASQLLKSGATHLRLPVDVVIGDKFDAEAEKKVIAKGPVPEGWRILDIGPATVVAFDKVISTAGTVVWNGPMGVFEFPRFAEGTVGIAKAVADSKAVSIIG
;
A
#
# COMPACT_ATOMS: atom_id res chain seq x y z
N MET A 1 11.37 6.36 13.82
CA MET A 1 11.66 5.33 12.80
C MET A 1 12.62 4.25 13.28
N GLU A 2 13.81 4.57 13.83
CA GLU A 2 14.78 3.53 14.25
C GLU A 2 14.22 2.51 15.26
N LYS A 3 13.47 2.98 16.28
CA LYS A 3 12.83 2.08 17.26
C LYS A 3 11.83 1.13 16.61
N GLU A 4 11.00 1.62 15.69
CA GLU A 4 9.97 0.83 15.00
C GLU A 4 10.60 -0.26 14.11
N ILE A 5 11.67 0.07 13.39
CA ILE A 5 12.45 -0.89 12.59
C ILE A 5 13.08 -1.96 13.49
N GLN A 6 13.55 -1.59 14.68
CA GLN A 6 14.16 -2.52 15.63
C GLN A 6 13.13 -3.48 16.24
N TYR A 7 11.96 -2.97 16.64
CA TYR A 7 10.85 -3.78 17.16
C TYR A 7 10.28 -4.71 16.09
N LEU A 8 10.00 -4.19 14.90
CA LEU A 8 9.57 -5.01 13.76
C LEU A 8 10.63 -6.07 13.43
N GLY A 9 11.91 -5.68 13.43
CA GLY A 9 13.04 -6.57 13.14
C GLY A 9 13.14 -7.76 14.09
N GLN A 10 12.90 -7.58 15.40
CA GLN A 10 12.85 -8.67 16.37
C GLN A 10 11.58 -9.52 16.21
N ALA A 11 10.42 -8.87 16.04
CA ALA A 11 9.14 -9.55 15.89
C ALA A 11 9.07 -10.44 14.64
N ILE A 12 9.85 -10.12 13.60
CA ILE A 12 9.93 -10.86 12.33
C ILE A 12 11.30 -11.52 12.09
N ALA A 13 12.08 -11.80 13.14
CA ALA A 13 13.38 -12.45 12.99
C ALA A 13 13.24 -13.88 12.41
N ASN A 14 12.18 -14.60 12.80
CA ASN A 14 11.85 -15.93 12.28
C ASN A 14 10.33 -16.05 12.06
N PRO A 15 9.77 -15.39 11.03
CA PRO A 15 8.33 -15.34 10.82
C PRO A 15 7.84 -16.67 10.27
N LYS A 16 6.58 -17.03 10.57
CA LYS A 16 5.94 -18.16 9.90
C LYS A 16 5.68 -17.77 8.45
N ARG A 17 6.20 -18.55 7.51
CA ARG A 17 6.05 -18.27 6.08
C ARG A 17 4.74 -18.85 5.52
N PRO A 18 4.13 -18.21 4.51
CA PRO A 18 4.56 -16.96 3.86
C PRO A 18 4.47 -15.73 4.78
N PHE A 19 5.52 -14.91 4.78
CA PHE A 19 5.56 -13.63 5.46
C PHE A 19 5.14 -12.52 4.49
N ILE A 20 3.98 -11.93 4.75
CA ILE A 20 3.40 -10.85 3.95
C ILE A 20 3.53 -9.54 4.72
N ALA A 21 4.08 -8.51 4.07
CA ALA A 21 4.06 -7.16 4.58
C ALA A 21 3.02 -6.33 3.83
N ILE A 22 2.32 -5.45 4.53
CA ILE A 22 1.33 -4.52 3.99
C ILE A 22 1.79 -3.12 4.40
N LEU A 23 2.08 -2.26 3.44
CA LEU A 23 2.59 -0.92 3.65
C LEU A 23 1.66 0.10 2.99
N GLY A 24 1.20 1.06 3.78
CA GLY A 24 0.37 2.15 3.34
C GLY A 24 0.81 3.49 3.93
N GLY A 25 -0.08 4.47 3.82
CA GLY A 25 0.19 5.85 4.23
C GLY A 25 0.50 6.79 3.06
N ALA A 26 0.82 8.04 3.39
CA ALA A 26 0.83 9.15 2.44
C ALA A 26 2.14 9.28 1.65
N LYS A 27 3.28 8.97 2.27
CA LYS A 27 4.62 9.27 1.76
C LYS A 27 5.51 8.03 1.71
N ILE A 28 6.22 7.85 0.59
CA ILE A 28 7.28 6.85 0.45
C ILE A 28 8.46 7.23 1.35
N SER A 29 8.83 8.50 1.43
CA SER A 29 10.04 8.96 2.16
C SER A 29 10.09 8.45 3.59
N ASP A 30 8.96 8.47 4.30
CA ASP A 30 8.80 7.97 5.66
C ASP A 30 8.93 6.43 5.77
N LYS A 31 8.84 5.70 4.67
CA LYS A 31 8.79 4.23 4.63
C LYS A 31 9.95 3.58 3.88
N ILE A 32 10.86 4.33 3.26
CA ILE A 32 11.99 3.78 2.46
C ILE A 32 12.79 2.75 3.26
N GLY A 33 13.18 3.08 4.51
CA GLY A 33 13.96 2.17 5.36
C GLY A 33 13.22 0.88 5.68
N VAL A 34 11.92 0.98 5.94
CA VAL A 34 11.03 -0.16 6.23
C VAL A 34 10.89 -1.04 4.98
N ILE A 35 10.63 -0.46 3.81
CA ILE A 35 10.53 -1.20 2.54
C ILE A 35 11.84 -1.94 2.25
N ARG A 36 12.99 -1.28 2.36
CA ARG A 36 14.30 -1.90 2.09
C ARG A 36 14.58 -3.08 3.02
N ASN A 37 14.28 -2.95 4.32
CA ASN A 37 14.44 -4.05 5.27
C ASN A 37 13.44 -5.19 5.04
N LEU A 38 12.23 -4.90 4.58
CA LEU A 38 11.22 -5.92 4.29
C LEU A 38 11.47 -6.63 2.97
N LEU A 39 12.05 -5.96 1.96
CA LEU A 39 12.40 -6.58 0.67
C LEU A 39 13.37 -7.77 0.83
N VAL A 40 14.16 -7.80 1.90
CA VAL A 40 15.08 -8.92 2.19
C VAL A 40 14.48 -10.00 3.10
N LYS A 41 13.27 -9.79 3.66
CA LYS A 41 12.66 -10.69 4.66
C LYS A 41 11.31 -11.26 4.24
N ALA A 42 10.43 -10.39 3.74
CA ALA A 42 9.07 -10.71 3.35
C ALA A 42 9.04 -11.47 2.02
N ASP A 43 8.14 -12.43 1.92
CA ASP A 43 7.88 -13.16 0.68
C ASP A 43 7.12 -12.26 -0.32
N LEU A 44 6.19 -11.44 0.17
CA LEU A 44 5.50 -10.42 -0.62
C LEU A 44 5.28 -9.15 0.20
N ILE A 45 5.24 -8.00 -0.51
CA ILE A 45 4.96 -6.69 0.05
C ILE A 45 3.82 -6.06 -0.74
N LEU A 46 2.70 -5.81 -0.07
CA LEU A 46 1.52 -5.15 -0.61
C LEU A 46 1.63 -3.65 -0.33
N ILE A 47 1.55 -2.82 -1.36
CA ILE A 47 1.64 -1.36 -1.25
C ILE A 47 0.26 -0.75 -1.48
N GLY A 48 -0.15 0.19 -0.63
CA GLY A 48 -1.36 0.99 -0.79
C GLY A 48 -1.15 2.43 -0.34
N GLY A 49 -2.24 3.17 -0.14
CA GLY A 49 -2.21 4.56 0.33
C GLY A 49 -1.67 5.55 -0.71
N GLY A 50 -1.51 6.81 -0.28
CA GLY A 50 -0.95 7.87 -1.13
C GLY A 50 0.46 7.56 -1.64
N MET A 51 1.25 6.78 -0.90
CA MET A 51 2.59 6.37 -1.33
C MET A 51 2.59 5.51 -2.60
N ALA A 52 1.50 4.76 -2.88
CA ALA A 52 1.35 3.99 -4.11
C ALA A 52 1.38 4.88 -5.37
N ASN A 53 0.93 6.12 -5.27
CA ASN A 53 0.87 7.07 -6.39
C ASN A 53 2.26 7.40 -6.93
N THR A 54 3.26 7.56 -6.06
CA THR A 54 4.65 7.80 -6.48
C THR A 54 5.21 6.59 -7.24
N PHE A 55 4.83 5.36 -6.87
CA PHE A 55 5.17 4.16 -7.66
C PHE A 55 4.49 4.15 -9.03
N PHE A 56 3.20 4.52 -9.10
CA PHE A 56 2.50 4.62 -10.38
C PHE A 56 3.13 5.68 -11.30
N LYS A 57 3.47 6.85 -10.76
CA LYS A 57 4.16 7.90 -11.51
C LYS A 57 5.54 7.44 -11.99
N ALA A 58 6.29 6.71 -11.16
CA ALA A 58 7.57 6.11 -11.54
C ALA A 58 7.43 5.05 -12.66
N GLN A 59 6.27 4.39 -12.77
CA GLN A 59 5.93 3.49 -13.88
C GLN A 59 5.42 4.23 -15.14
N GLY A 60 5.32 5.56 -15.10
CA GLY A 60 4.86 6.39 -16.22
C GLY A 60 3.33 6.56 -16.30
N TYR A 61 2.57 6.16 -15.29
CA TYR A 61 1.12 6.39 -15.28
C TYR A 61 0.80 7.86 -14.91
N PRO A 62 -0.11 8.52 -15.66
CA PRO A 62 -0.68 9.79 -15.22
C PRO A 62 -1.50 9.62 -13.94
N ILE A 63 -1.18 10.43 -12.93
CA ILE A 63 -1.80 10.34 -11.60
C ILE A 63 -2.69 11.55 -11.26
N GLY A 64 -2.97 12.46 -12.21
CA GLY A 64 -3.78 13.66 -11.95
C GLY A 64 -3.23 14.47 -10.77
N ASP A 65 -4.12 14.87 -9.87
CA ASP A 65 -3.83 15.65 -8.66
C ASP A 65 -3.47 14.77 -7.45
N SER A 66 -3.17 13.49 -7.67
CA SER A 66 -2.83 12.56 -6.59
C SER A 66 -1.56 12.98 -5.88
N LEU A 67 -1.55 12.81 -4.55
CA LEU A 67 -0.37 13.05 -3.73
C LEU A 67 0.81 12.24 -4.27
N CYS A 68 1.95 12.90 -4.50
CA CYS A 68 3.15 12.28 -5.03
C CYS A 68 4.40 13.03 -4.54
N GLU A 69 5.45 12.28 -4.24
CA GLU A 69 6.77 12.81 -3.89
C GLU A 69 7.68 12.73 -5.10
N ASN A 70 7.80 13.84 -5.85
CA ASN A 70 8.54 13.87 -7.11
C ASN A 70 10.03 13.60 -6.90
N GLU A 71 10.57 14.09 -5.79
CA GLU A 71 11.93 13.87 -5.31
C GLU A 71 12.23 12.39 -4.99
N ALA A 72 11.19 11.58 -4.73
CA ALA A 72 11.34 10.15 -4.42
C ALA A 72 11.15 9.25 -5.65
N LEU A 73 10.91 9.79 -6.85
CA LEU A 73 10.62 8.99 -8.06
C LEU A 73 11.77 8.07 -8.47
N GLU A 74 13.01 8.54 -8.34
CA GLU A 74 14.18 7.69 -8.60
C GLU A 74 14.24 6.53 -7.60
N THR A 75 14.01 6.81 -6.31
CA THR A 75 13.99 5.78 -5.27
C THR A 75 12.85 4.78 -5.51
N ALA A 76 11.65 5.24 -5.85
CA ALA A 76 10.52 4.38 -6.19
C ALA A 76 10.85 3.48 -7.39
N SER A 77 11.49 4.02 -8.43
CA SER A 77 11.94 3.26 -9.60
C SER A 77 12.96 2.18 -9.24
N GLN A 78 13.91 2.50 -8.35
CA GLN A 78 14.89 1.52 -7.87
C GLN A 78 14.23 0.40 -7.04
N LEU A 79 13.28 0.76 -6.17
CA LEU A 79 12.51 -0.20 -5.37
C LEU A 79 11.65 -1.12 -6.25
N LEU A 80 11.04 -0.59 -7.32
CA LEU A 80 10.29 -1.42 -8.28
C LEU A 80 11.19 -2.43 -8.98
N LYS A 81 12.43 -2.04 -9.33
CA LYS A 81 13.40 -2.94 -9.95
C LYS A 81 13.87 -4.02 -8.98
N SER A 82 14.27 -3.65 -7.77
CA SER A 82 14.76 -4.62 -6.77
C SER A 82 13.65 -5.52 -6.22
N GLY A 83 12.43 -5.00 -6.13
CA GLY A 83 11.26 -5.68 -5.60
C GLY A 83 10.33 -6.26 -6.65
N ALA A 84 10.71 -6.34 -7.93
CA ALA A 84 9.79 -6.67 -9.03
C ALA A 84 8.97 -7.95 -8.80
N THR A 85 9.57 -8.98 -8.19
CA THR A 85 8.90 -10.24 -7.87
C THR A 85 8.12 -10.23 -6.54
N HIS A 86 8.46 -9.31 -5.63
CA HIS A 86 7.95 -9.26 -4.25
C HIS A 86 6.88 -8.18 -4.02
N LEU A 87 7.00 -7.02 -4.68
CA LEU A 87 6.09 -5.89 -4.55
C LEU A 87 4.80 -6.15 -5.32
N ARG A 88 3.66 -5.79 -4.72
CA ARG A 88 2.35 -5.76 -5.35
C ARG A 88 1.75 -4.38 -5.16
N LEU A 89 1.51 -3.69 -6.27
CA LEU A 89 0.81 -2.41 -6.30
C LEU A 89 -0.70 -2.63 -6.53
N PRO A 90 -1.54 -1.62 -6.24
CA PRO A 90 -2.96 -1.68 -6.59
C PRO A 90 -3.18 -1.88 -8.09
N VAL A 91 -4.20 -2.67 -8.43
CA VAL A 91 -4.61 -2.95 -9.82
C VAL A 91 -5.74 -2.00 -10.28
N ASP A 92 -6.50 -1.51 -9.31
CA ASP A 92 -7.54 -0.50 -9.44
C ASP A 92 -7.51 0.43 -8.22
N VAL A 93 -8.08 1.62 -8.39
CA VAL A 93 -8.03 2.70 -7.41
C VAL A 93 -9.36 3.43 -7.38
N VAL A 94 -9.65 4.01 -6.23
CA VAL A 94 -10.79 4.91 -6.03
C VAL A 94 -10.27 6.34 -6.13
N ILE A 95 -10.87 7.13 -7.02
CA ILE A 95 -10.52 8.53 -7.25
C ILE A 95 -11.64 9.46 -6.79
N GLY A 96 -11.25 10.64 -6.31
CA GLY A 96 -12.13 11.76 -5.96
C GLY A 96 -11.79 13.03 -6.73
N ASP A 97 -12.80 13.85 -7.04
CA ASP A 97 -12.65 15.15 -7.73
C ASP A 97 -12.16 16.28 -6.81
N LYS A 98 -12.33 16.16 -5.50
CA LYS A 98 -11.73 17.03 -4.45
C LYS A 98 -11.16 16.19 -3.30
N PHE A 99 -10.27 16.75 -2.48
CA PHE A 99 -9.84 16.13 -1.22
C PHE A 99 -10.87 16.47 -0.14
N ASP A 100 -11.97 15.72 -0.11
CA ASP A 100 -13.14 16.03 0.72
C ASP A 100 -13.94 14.74 0.99
N ALA A 101 -14.60 14.68 2.15
CA ALA A 101 -15.41 13.53 2.53
C ALA A 101 -16.60 13.29 1.57
N GLU A 102 -17.10 14.34 0.91
CA GLU A 102 -18.23 14.34 -0.02
C GLU A 102 -17.79 14.48 -1.49
N ALA A 103 -16.52 14.17 -1.80
CA ALA A 103 -16.04 14.16 -3.17
C ALA A 103 -16.82 13.16 -4.05
N GLU A 104 -17.01 13.52 -5.32
CA GLU A 104 -17.52 12.60 -6.32
C GLU A 104 -16.55 11.43 -6.46
N LYS A 105 -17.05 10.19 -6.41
CA LYS A 105 -16.23 8.98 -6.32
C LYS A 105 -16.35 8.18 -7.61
N LYS A 106 -15.21 7.76 -8.17
CA LYS A 106 -15.15 6.80 -9.27
C LYS A 106 -14.12 5.71 -8.98
N VAL A 107 -14.36 4.52 -9.51
CA VAL A 107 -13.36 3.44 -9.52
C VAL A 107 -12.80 3.35 -10.93
N ILE A 108 -11.47 3.33 -11.04
CA ILE A 108 -10.75 3.15 -12.30
C ILE A 108 -9.65 2.11 -12.10
N ALA A 109 -9.09 1.58 -13.20
CA ALA A 109 -7.83 0.84 -13.12
C ALA A 109 -6.70 1.75 -12.59
N LYS A 110 -5.49 1.22 -12.40
CA LYS A 110 -4.29 1.98 -11.91
C LYS A 110 -3.83 3.21 -12.74
N GLY A 111 -4.61 3.67 -13.71
CA GLY A 111 -4.39 4.87 -14.51
C GLY A 111 -4.94 4.73 -15.94
N PRO A 112 -4.99 5.82 -16.73
CA PRO A 112 -4.64 7.19 -16.35
C PRO A 112 -5.70 7.86 -15.47
N VAL A 113 -5.27 8.57 -14.44
CA VAL A 113 -6.14 9.41 -13.59
C VAL A 113 -6.41 10.74 -14.31
N PRO A 114 -7.68 11.18 -14.44
CA PRO A 114 -8.01 12.46 -15.07
C PRO A 114 -7.45 13.67 -14.30
N GLU A 115 -7.20 14.78 -15.00
CA GLU A 115 -6.85 16.07 -14.39
C GLU A 115 -7.96 16.56 -13.44
N GLY A 116 -7.59 17.16 -12.31
CA GLY A 116 -8.53 17.55 -11.25
C GLY A 116 -8.97 16.41 -10.34
N TRP A 117 -8.75 15.15 -10.72
CA TRP A 117 -9.05 13.97 -9.91
C TRP A 117 -7.79 13.46 -9.20
N ARG A 118 -7.98 12.79 -8.06
CA ARG A 118 -6.90 12.21 -7.25
C ARG A 118 -7.27 10.87 -6.66
N ILE A 119 -6.29 9.98 -6.53
CA ILE A 119 -6.42 8.68 -5.88
C ILE A 119 -6.52 8.90 -4.36
N LEU A 120 -7.59 8.36 -3.77
CA LEU A 120 -7.88 8.49 -2.34
C LEU A 120 -8.03 7.15 -1.62
N ASP A 121 -8.18 6.03 -2.35
CA ASP A 121 -8.21 4.68 -1.77
C ASP A 121 -7.84 3.62 -2.84
N ILE A 122 -7.56 2.39 -2.41
CA ILE A 122 -7.45 1.24 -3.30
C ILE A 122 -8.85 0.80 -3.78
N GLY A 123 -8.93 0.26 -4.99
CA GLY A 123 -10.19 -0.23 -5.54
C GLY A 123 -10.58 -1.63 -5.03
N PRO A 124 -11.84 -2.05 -5.28
CA PRO A 124 -12.35 -3.34 -4.86
C PRO A 124 -11.60 -4.53 -5.47
N ALA A 125 -11.10 -4.44 -6.70
CA ALA A 125 -10.33 -5.53 -7.30
C ALA A 125 -8.97 -5.69 -6.61
N THR A 126 -8.37 -4.58 -6.15
CA THR A 126 -7.15 -4.59 -5.35
C THR A 126 -7.39 -5.22 -3.99
N VAL A 127 -8.50 -4.88 -3.31
CA VAL A 127 -8.86 -5.52 -2.04
C VAL A 127 -8.95 -7.04 -2.22
N VAL A 128 -9.65 -7.52 -3.24
CA VAL A 128 -9.76 -8.96 -3.55
C VAL A 128 -8.40 -9.58 -3.88
N ALA A 129 -7.56 -8.89 -4.64
CA ALA A 129 -6.23 -9.39 -5.00
C ALA A 129 -5.31 -9.50 -3.77
N PHE A 130 -5.36 -8.50 -2.88
CA PHE A 130 -4.58 -8.47 -1.65
C PHE A 130 -5.08 -9.49 -0.63
N ASP A 131 -6.40 -9.63 -0.48
CA ASP A 131 -7.02 -10.64 0.38
C ASP A 131 -6.55 -12.06 0.03
N LYS A 132 -6.55 -12.43 -1.26
CA LYS A 132 -6.02 -13.72 -1.74
C LYS A 132 -4.56 -13.97 -1.35
N VAL A 133 -3.75 -12.91 -1.24
CA VAL A 133 -2.37 -13.04 -0.78
C VAL A 133 -2.34 -13.21 0.74
N ILE A 134 -3.07 -12.36 1.46
CA ILE A 134 -3.14 -12.32 2.93
C ILE A 134 -3.68 -13.65 3.48
N SER A 135 -4.68 -14.25 2.85
CA SER A 135 -5.29 -15.52 3.28
C SER A 135 -4.31 -16.69 3.28
N THR A 136 -3.20 -16.60 2.55
CA THR A 136 -2.16 -17.63 2.49
C THR A 136 -1.04 -17.41 3.51
N ALA A 137 -1.03 -16.27 4.20
CA ALA A 137 0.07 -15.86 5.06
C ALA A 137 0.19 -16.73 6.33
N GLY A 138 1.42 -17.04 6.71
CA GLY A 138 1.75 -17.53 8.05
C GLY A 138 2.00 -16.36 9.03
N THR A 139 2.46 -15.22 8.52
CA THR A 139 2.69 -13.99 9.29
C THR A 139 2.36 -12.78 8.43
N VAL A 140 1.66 -11.81 9.02
CA VAL A 140 1.34 -10.52 8.40
C VAL A 140 1.91 -9.40 9.27
N VAL A 141 2.63 -8.48 8.63
CA VAL A 141 2.92 -7.15 9.22
C VAL A 141 2.12 -6.12 8.43
N TRP A 142 1.34 -5.29 9.11
CA TRP A 142 0.62 -4.19 8.48
C TRP A 142 1.00 -2.85 9.10
N ASN A 143 1.46 -1.91 8.27
CA ASN A 143 1.86 -0.57 8.68
C ASN A 143 1.33 0.48 7.71
N GLY A 144 0.31 1.21 8.13
CA GLY A 144 -0.29 2.33 7.40
C GLY A 144 -1.54 1.99 6.57
N PRO A 145 -2.51 2.91 6.45
CA PRO A 145 -3.79 2.68 5.78
C PRO A 145 -3.66 2.63 4.25
N MET A 146 -4.67 2.05 3.59
CA MET A 146 -4.71 1.88 2.13
C MET A 146 -5.30 3.08 1.39
N GLY A 147 -5.95 4.00 2.11
CA GLY A 147 -6.59 5.19 1.60
C GLY A 147 -6.77 6.25 2.69
N VAL A 148 -7.51 7.31 2.37
CA VAL A 148 -7.90 8.37 3.30
C VAL A 148 -9.05 7.88 4.17
N PHE A 149 -8.71 7.00 5.12
CA PHE A 149 -9.67 6.26 5.92
C PHE A 149 -10.50 7.15 6.86
N GLU A 150 -10.08 8.39 7.08
CA GLU A 150 -10.83 9.41 7.80
C GLU A 150 -12.11 9.84 7.05
N PHE A 151 -12.18 9.61 5.74
CA PHE A 151 -13.36 9.85 4.92
C PHE A 151 -14.08 8.52 4.66
N PRO A 152 -15.33 8.33 5.14
CA PRO A 152 -16.04 7.05 5.00
C PRO A 152 -16.10 6.51 3.57
N ARG A 153 -16.24 7.38 2.56
CA ARG A 153 -16.27 7.01 1.13
C ARG A 153 -14.93 6.47 0.61
N PHE A 154 -13.82 6.75 1.29
CA PHE A 154 -12.44 6.41 0.93
C PHE A 154 -11.74 5.56 2.02
N ALA A 155 -12.55 4.92 2.87
CA ALA A 155 -12.08 4.01 3.93
C ALA A 155 -12.28 2.52 3.56
N GLU A 156 -13.04 2.21 2.52
CA GLU A 156 -13.47 0.86 2.16
C GLU A 156 -12.28 -0.07 1.89
N GLY A 157 -11.24 0.41 1.22
CA GLY A 157 -10.01 -0.33 0.95
C GLY A 157 -9.25 -0.66 2.23
N THR A 158 -9.10 0.32 3.12
CA THR A 158 -8.45 0.13 4.42
C THR A 158 -9.22 -0.87 5.28
N VAL A 159 -10.55 -0.75 5.34
CA VAL A 159 -11.42 -1.68 6.07
C VAL A 159 -11.40 -3.07 5.46
N GLY A 160 -11.37 -3.17 4.13
CA GLY A 160 -11.28 -4.44 3.40
C GLY A 160 -10.00 -5.20 3.75
N ILE A 161 -8.86 -4.51 3.75
CA ILE A 161 -7.59 -5.11 4.16
C ILE A 161 -7.59 -5.46 5.66
N ALA A 162 -8.16 -4.61 6.52
CA ALA A 162 -8.29 -4.92 7.94
C ALA A 162 -9.06 -6.24 8.18
N LYS A 163 -10.17 -6.43 7.46
CA LYS A 163 -10.96 -7.66 7.50
C LYS A 163 -10.18 -8.86 6.98
N ALA A 164 -9.52 -8.73 5.83
CA ALA A 164 -8.68 -9.80 5.28
C ALA A 164 -7.60 -10.27 6.28
N VAL A 165 -6.96 -9.33 6.98
CA VAL A 165 -5.98 -9.66 8.03
C VAL A 165 -6.66 -10.35 9.23
N ALA A 166 -7.80 -9.83 9.69
CA ALA A 166 -8.55 -10.39 10.82
C ALA A 166 -9.09 -11.80 10.55
N ASP A 167 -9.53 -12.08 9.32
CA ASP A 167 -10.06 -13.37 8.89
C ASP A 167 -8.93 -14.38 8.57
N SER A 168 -7.69 -13.91 8.43
CA SER A 168 -6.53 -14.77 8.20
C SER A 168 -6.16 -15.58 9.45
N LYS A 169 -5.51 -16.73 9.23
CA LYS A 169 -4.93 -17.54 10.32
C LYS A 169 -3.49 -17.14 10.66
N ALA A 170 -3.01 -16.03 10.09
CA ALA A 170 -1.65 -15.57 10.24
C ALA A 170 -1.40 -14.99 11.64
N VAL A 171 -0.15 -15.01 12.08
CA VAL A 171 0.27 -14.12 13.16
C VAL A 171 0.27 -12.69 12.61
N SER A 172 -0.58 -11.81 13.13
CA SER A 172 -0.69 -10.42 12.67
C SER A 172 0.01 -9.44 13.62
N ILE A 173 0.85 -8.57 13.08
CA ILE A 173 1.51 -7.46 13.79
C ILE A 173 1.08 -6.16 13.10
N ILE A 174 0.45 -5.26 13.84
CA ILE A 174 -0.08 -3.98 13.32
C ILE A 174 0.71 -2.84 13.94
N GLY A 175 1.13 -1.85 13.13
CA GLY A 175 1.91 -0.70 13.58
C GLY A 175 1.58 0.59 12.83
#